data_AF-A0A7W8AFD2-F1
#
_entry.id   AF-A0A7W8AFD2-F1
#
_cell.length_a   1.000
_cell.length_b   1.000
_cell.length_c   1.000
_cell.angle_alpha   90.00
_cell.angle_beta   90.00
_cell.angle_gamma   90.00
#
_symmetry.space_group_name_H-M   'P 1'
#
loop_
_entity.id
_entity.type
_entity.pdbx_description
1 polymer ?
#
loop_
_entity_poly.entity_id
_entity_poly.type
_entity_poly.pdbx_seq_one_letter_code
_entity_poly.pdbx_strand_id
1 'polypeptide(L)'
;MTHRHPYPHADLQEVLSRNHTAVHLVSTLARANPANASIWEHLTTALSDARTLADDLGRLRTELDGVRYERANLIAAAEATLAAHREGEHDPLWYLRDELAHQSLLRGAGEAK
;
A
#
# COMPACT_ATOMS: atom_id res chain seq x y z
N MET A 1 20.51 -1.56 10.51
CA MET A 1 19.52 -1.81 11.58
C MET A 1 18.16 -2.03 10.95
N THR A 2 17.69 -3.27 10.87
CA THR A 2 16.35 -3.60 10.38
C THR A 2 15.36 -3.30 11.50
N HIS A 3 14.60 -2.20 11.37
CA HIS A 3 13.41 -2.00 12.19
C HIS A 3 12.38 -3.06 11.83
N ARG A 4 12.50 -4.24 12.46
CA ARG A 4 11.50 -5.29 12.39
C ARG A 4 10.32 -4.81 13.23
N HIS A 5 9.28 -4.33 12.56
CA HIS A 5 8.07 -3.86 13.22
C HIS A 5 7.55 -5.03 14.09
N PRO A 6 7.42 -4.87 15.43
CA PRO A 6 7.19 -5.98 16.36
C PRO A 6 5.78 -6.59 16.30
N TYR A 7 4.95 -6.17 15.35
CA TYR A 7 3.63 -6.73 15.12
C TYR A 7 3.61 -7.34 13.72
N PRO A 8 3.22 -8.63 13.56
CA PRO A 8 2.92 -9.15 12.24
C PRO A 8 1.90 -8.21 11.60
N HIS A 9 2.14 -7.81 10.35
CA HIS A 9 1.21 -6.97 9.62
C HIS A 9 -0.17 -7.62 9.67
N ALA A 10 -1.17 -6.89 10.17
CA ALA A 10 -2.53 -7.38 10.18
C ALA A 10 -2.89 -7.85 8.76
N ASP A 11 -3.39 -9.09 8.66
CA ASP A 11 -3.94 -9.64 7.43
C ASP A 11 -5.20 -8.87 7.09
N LEU A 12 -5.06 -7.89 6.19
CA LEU A 12 -6.17 -7.02 5.79
C LEU A 12 -7.27 -7.81 5.09
N GLN A 13 -6.92 -8.89 4.39
CA GLN A 13 -7.89 -9.72 3.70
C GLN A 13 -8.73 -10.50 4.71
N GLU A 14 -8.10 -11.05 5.75
CA GLU A 14 -8.82 -11.67 6.86
C GLU A 14 -9.69 -10.66 7.61
N VAL A 15 -9.19 -9.45 7.87
CA VAL A 15 -9.95 -8.38 8.52
C VAL A 15 -11.18 -7.98 7.69
N LEU A 16 -11.02 -7.79 6.38
CA LEU A 16 -12.12 -7.46 5.47
C LEU A 16 -13.14 -8.60 5.37
N SER A 17 -12.68 -9.86 5.38
CA SER A 17 -13.56 -11.02 5.40
C SER A 17 -14.42 -11.07 6.67
N ARG A 18 -13.79 -10.86 7.84
CA ARG A 18 -14.50 -10.78 9.13
C ARG A 18 -15.47 -9.61 9.18
N ASN A 19 -15.08 -8.44 8.66
CA ASN A 19 -15.96 -7.27 8.56
C ASN A 19 -17.19 -7.56 7.68
N HIS A 20 -17.00 -8.23 6.53
CA HIS A 20 -18.11 -8.64 5.67
C HIS A 20 -19.10 -9.56 6.39
N THR A 21 -18.60 -10.54 7.16
CA THR A 21 -19.44 -11.38 8.01
C THR A 21 -20.18 -10.54 9.07
N ALA A 22 -19.50 -9.61 9.73
CA ALA A 22 -20.10 -8.74 10.74
C ALA A 22 -21.24 -7.88 10.16
N VAL A 23 -21.05 -7.30 8.97
CA VAL A 23 -22.09 -6.55 8.25
C VAL A 23 -23.32 -7.44 8.01
N HIS A 24 -23.13 -8.66 7.51
CA HIS A 24 -24.22 -9.61 7.28
C HIS A 24 -24.99 -9.96 8.57
N LEU A 25 -24.29 -10.17 9.69
CA LEU A 25 -24.90 -10.45 10.99
C LEU A 25 -25.68 -9.23 11.49
N VAL A 26 -25.08 -8.04 11.47
CA VAL A 26 -25.73 -6.78 11.88
C VAL A 26 -26.97 -6.50 11.05
N SER A 27 -26.92 -6.66 9.73
CA SER A 27 -28.11 -6.49 8.87
C SER A 27 -29.21 -7.50 9.15
N THR A 28 -28.87 -8.71 9.59
CA THR A 28 -29.86 -9.74 9.96
C THR A 28 -30.51 -9.42 11.29
N LEU A 29 -29.73 -8.99 12.29
CA LEU A 29 -30.23 -8.57 13.59
C LEU A 29 -31.09 -7.29 13.49
N ALA A 30 -30.68 -6.33 12.66
CA ALA A 30 -31.43 -5.09 12.43
C ALA A 30 -32.83 -5.36 11.86
N ARG A 31 -32.94 -6.30 10.91
CA ARG A 31 -34.23 -6.73 10.35
C ARG A 31 -35.11 -7.43 11.39
N ALA A 32 -34.51 -8.20 12.30
CA ALA A 32 -35.25 -8.90 13.36
C ALA A 32 -35.69 -7.98 14.50
N ASN A 33 -35.03 -6.82 14.69
CA ASN A 33 -35.32 -5.90 15.78
C ASN A 33 -35.32 -4.42 15.31
N PRO A 34 -36.38 -3.98 14.61
CA PRO A 34 -36.45 -2.63 14.02
C PRO A 34 -36.62 -1.52 15.07
N ALA A 35 -37.00 -1.83 16.30
CA ALA A 35 -37.21 -0.85 17.37
C ALA A 35 -35.94 -0.07 17.73
N ASN A 36 -34.76 -0.62 17.43
CA ASN A 36 -33.45 -0.04 17.72
C ASN A 36 -32.75 0.55 16.48
N ALA A 37 -33.51 1.08 15.52
CA ALA A 37 -33.00 1.53 14.20
C ALA A 37 -31.75 2.42 14.28
N SER A 38 -31.71 3.39 15.20
CA SER A 38 -30.56 4.30 15.34
C SER A 38 -29.27 3.58 15.75
N ILE A 39 -29.35 2.55 16.60
CA ILE A 39 -28.19 1.75 17.00
C ILE A 39 -27.64 0.99 15.78
N TRP A 40 -28.53 0.40 14.98
CA TRP A 40 -28.15 -0.35 13.79
C TRP A 40 -27.51 0.55 12.72
N GLU A 41 -28.01 1.77 12.58
CA GLU A 41 -27.42 2.78 11.70
C GLU A 41 -25.99 3.12 12.13
N HIS A 42 -25.77 3.42 13.42
CA HIS A 42 -24.43 3.70 13.95
C HIS A 42 -23.46 2.52 13.74
N LEU A 43 -23.92 1.29 13.99
CA LEU A 43 -23.10 0.10 13.78
C LEU A 43 -22.77 -0.12 12.30
N THR A 44 -23.74 0.10 11.41
CA THR A 44 -23.53 -0.04 9.96
C THR A 44 -22.53 0.98 9.44
N THR A 45 -22.65 2.24 9.87
CA THR A 45 -21.69 3.30 9.54
C THR A 45 -20.29 2.95 10.06
N ALA A 46 -20.16 2.56 11.33
CA ALA A 46 -18.86 2.19 11.89
C ALA A 46 -18.20 1.00 11.16
N LEU A 47 -18.98 -0.01 10.76
CA LEU A 47 -18.47 -1.13 9.97
C LEU A 47 -18.05 -0.71 8.56
N SER A 48 -18.77 0.23 7.95
CA SER A 48 -18.39 0.84 6.67
C SER A 48 -17.08 1.61 6.78
N ASP A 49 -16.93 2.46 7.80
CA ASP A 49 -15.71 3.24 8.04
C ASP A 49 -14.51 2.32 8.26
N ALA A 50 -14.68 1.24 9.03
CA ALA A 50 -13.63 0.25 9.25
C ALA A 50 -13.16 -0.42 7.95
N ARG A 51 -14.09 -0.68 7.01
CA ARG A 51 -13.75 -1.19 5.68
C ARG A 51 -12.96 -0.17 4.87
N THR A 52 -13.43 1.08 4.81
CA THR A 52 -12.73 2.15 4.10
C THR A 52 -11.29 2.33 4.62
N LEU A 53 -11.10 2.34 5.94
CA LEU A 53 -9.78 2.43 6.55
C LEU A 53 -8.87 1.23 6.21
N ALA A 54 -9.43 0.03 6.14
CA ALA A 54 -8.68 -1.17 5.75
C ALA A 54 -8.24 -1.11 4.27
N ASP A 55 -9.12 -0.64 3.39
CA ASP A 55 -8.82 -0.43 1.97
C ASP A 55 -7.72 0.63 1.78
N ASP A 56 -7.83 1.76 2.50
CA ASP A 56 -6.81 2.82 2.49
C ASP A 56 -5.46 2.34 3.02
N LEU A 57 -5.46 1.55 4.10
CA LEU A 57 -4.24 0.95 4.61
C LEU A 57 -3.60 -0.02 3.60
N GLY A 58 -4.41 -0.78 2.86
CA GLY A 58 -3.94 -1.64 1.78
C GLY A 58 -3.29 -0.86 0.63
N ARG A 59 -3.92 0.24 0.23
CA ARG A 59 -3.38 1.17 -0.77
C ARG A 59 -2.06 1.79 -0.30
N LEU A 60 -2.01 2.35 0.90
CA LEU A 60 -0.81 2.97 1.47
C LEU A 60 0.35 1.98 1.63
N ARG A 61 0.07 0.72 1.97
CA ARG A 61 1.10 -0.34 2.00
C ARG A 61 1.69 -0.58 0.62
N THR A 62 0.85 -0.67 -0.41
CA THR A 62 1.28 -0.83 -1.80
C THR A 62 2.11 0.36 -2.27
N GLU A 63 1.67 1.59 -1.99
CA GLU A 63 2.40 2.81 -2.33
C GLU A 63 3.76 2.86 -1.62
N LEU A 64 3.81 2.52 -0.32
CA LEU A 64 5.06 2.49 0.44
C LEU A 64 6.05 1.46 -0.09
N ASP A 65 5.58 0.27 -0.47
CA ASP A 65 6.43 -0.77 -1.05
C ASP A 65 6.95 -0.34 -2.43
N GLY A 66 6.14 0.35 -3.23
CA GLY A 66 6.57 0.99 -4.48
C GLY A 66 7.71 1.99 -4.27
N VAL A 67 7.54 2.94 -3.35
CA VAL A 67 8.58 3.94 -3.02
C VAL A 67 9.87 3.28 -2.50
N ARG A 68 9.73 2.22 -1.69
CA ARG A 68 10.90 1.46 -1.19
C ARG A 68 11.65 0.76 -2.31
N TYR A 69 10.92 0.21 -3.28
CA TYR A 69 11.49 -0.42 -4.47
C TYR A 69 12.23 0.60 -5.35
N GLU A 70 11.58 1.73 -5.69
CA GLU A 70 12.20 2.83 -6.45
C GLU A 70 13.48 3.34 -5.78
N ARG A 71 13.45 3.50 -4.45
CA ARG A 71 14.64 3.89 -3.69
C ARG A 71 15.76 2.85 -3.77
N ALA A 72 15.42 1.57 -3.69
CA ALA A 72 16.42 0.49 -3.78
C ALA A 72 17.09 0.47 -5.16
N ASN A 73 16.31 0.65 -6.23
CA ASN A 73 16.85 0.72 -7.59
C ASN A 73 17.76 1.93 -7.80
N LEU A 74 17.40 3.11 -7.27
CA LEU A 74 18.28 4.29 -7.33
C LEU A 74 19.61 4.07 -6.62
N ILE A 75 19.59 3.40 -5.46
CA ILE A 75 20.83 3.04 -4.75
C ILE A 75 21.67 2.10 -5.60
N ALA A 76 21.06 1.07 -6.18
CA ALA A 76 21.76 0.13 -7.07
C ALA A 76 22.36 0.85 -8.30
N ALA A 77 21.62 1.77 -8.93
CA ALA A 77 22.09 2.55 -10.06
C ALA A 77 23.26 3.47 -9.67
N ALA A 78 23.22 4.08 -8.48
CA ALA A 78 24.32 4.88 -7.94
C ALA A 78 25.56 4.02 -7.65
N GLU A 79 25.38 2.83 -7.06
CA GLU A 79 26.47 1.88 -6.82
C GLU A 79 27.11 1.38 -8.13
N ALA A 80 26.29 1.06 -9.14
CA ALA A 80 26.75 0.70 -10.48
C ALA A 80 27.54 1.84 -11.13
N THR A 81 27.04 3.07 -11.04
CA THR A 81 27.74 4.28 -11.53
C THR A 81 29.12 4.42 -10.89
N LEU A 82 29.24 4.23 -9.57
CA LEU A 82 30.50 4.33 -8.85
C LEU A 82 31.47 3.18 -9.20
N ALA A 83 30.95 1.97 -9.45
CA ALA A 83 31.76 0.85 -9.92
C ALA A 83 32.31 1.11 -11.34
N ALA A 84 31.42 1.45 -12.27
CA ALA A 84 31.76 1.80 -13.66
C ALA A 84 32.80 2.92 -13.75
N HIS A 85 32.69 3.96 -12.90
CA HIS A 85 33.67 5.03 -12.85
C HIS A 85 35.05 4.53 -12.40
N ARG A 86 35.13 3.65 -11.39
CA ARG A 86 36.40 3.06 -10.93
C ARG A 86 37.03 2.14 -11.97
N GLU A 87 36.22 1.49 -12.79
CA GLU A 87 36.66 0.60 -13.88
C GLU A 87 37.04 1.36 -15.15
N GLY A 88 36.81 2.69 -15.20
CA GLY A 88 37.15 3.52 -16.35
C GLY A 88 36.17 3.36 -17.51
N GLU A 89 34.94 2.93 -17.25
CA GLU A 89 33.88 2.88 -18.26
C GLU A 89 33.67 4.28 -18.86
N HIS A 90 33.37 4.33 -20.17
CA HIS A 90 33.26 5.59 -20.92
C HIS A 90 32.09 6.48 -20.46
N ASP A 91 30.98 5.89 -20.02
CA ASP A 91 29.79 6.62 -19.57
C ASP A 91 29.16 6.00 -18.30
N PRO A 92 29.82 6.16 -17.12
CA PRO A 92 29.31 5.59 -15.87
C PRO A 92 27.96 6.18 -15.44
N LEU A 93 27.65 7.42 -15.85
CA LEU A 93 26.38 8.09 -15.52
C LEU A 93 25.18 7.53 -16.28
N TRP A 94 25.41 6.63 -17.23
CA TRP A 94 24.34 5.96 -17.96
C TRP A 94 23.37 5.24 -17.02
N TYR A 95 23.86 4.48 -16.04
CA TYR A 95 23.02 3.72 -15.09
C TYR A 95 22.05 4.61 -14.30
N LEU A 96 22.53 5.75 -13.80
CA LEU A 96 21.67 6.68 -13.06
C LEU A 96 20.63 7.36 -13.94
N ARG A 97 21.00 7.74 -15.17
CA ARG A 97 20.07 8.35 -16.12
C ARG A 97 18.99 7.37 -16.57
N ASP A 98 19.36 6.11 -16.80
CA ASP A 98 18.44 5.05 -17.17
C ASP A 98 17.40 4.82 -16.07
N GLU A 99 17.83 4.67 -14.82
CA GLU A 99 16.90 4.50 -13.69
C GLU A 99 15.99 5.72 -13.49
N LEU A 100 16.51 6.94 -13.62
CA LEU A 100 15.68 8.15 -13.52
C LEU A 100 14.65 8.24 -14.67
N ALA A 101 15.02 7.83 -15.88
CA ALA A 101 14.10 7.76 -17.01
C ALA A 101 13.02 6.68 -16.78
N HIS A 102 13.41 5.51 -16.27
CA HIS A 102 12.50 4.44 -15.90
C HIS A 102 11.47 4.90 -14.85
N GLN A 103 11.91 5.55 -13.77
CA GLN A 103 11.00 6.06 -12.74
C GLN A 103 10.09 7.19 -13.22
N SER A 104 10.57 8.04 -14.14
CA SER A 104 9.74 9.09 -14.73
C SER A 104 8.62 8.50 -15.58
N LEU A 105 8.89 7.41 -16.32
CA LEU A 105 7.88 6.67 -17.06
C LEU A 105 6.84 6.02 -16.13
N LEU A 106 7.29 5.40 -15.03
CA LEU A 106 6.39 4.79 -14.04
C LEU A 106 5.46 5.82 -13.38
N ARG A 107 5.98 7.00 -13.01
CA ARG A 107 5.17 8.10 -12.47
C ARG A 107 4.15 8.64 -13.48
N GLY A 108 4.57 8.86 -14.73
CA GLY A 108 3.65 9.30 -15.79
C GLY A 108 2.55 8.27 -16.12
N ALA A 109 2.84 6.97 -15.98
CA ALA A 109 1.85 5.91 -16.13
C ALA A 109 0.85 5.83 -14.94
N GLY A 110 1.26 6.27 -13.75
CA GLY A 110 0.41 6.34 -12.56
C GLY A 110 -0.60 7.48 -12.58
N GLU A 111 -0.30 8.60 -13.24
CA GLU A 111 -1.18 9.78 -13.33
C GLU A 111 -2.28 9.67 -14.41
N ALA A 112 -2.15 8.71 -15.33
CA ALA A 112 -3.09 8.52 -16.44
C ALA A 112 -4.27 7.56 -16.12
N LYS A 113 -4.41 7.13 -14.86
CA LYS A 113 -5.41 6.14 -14.40
C LYS A 113 -6.27 6.70 -13.29
#